data_AF-A0A7S1K6L2-F1
#
_entry.id   AF-A0A7S1K6L2-F1
#
_cell.length_a   1.000
_cell.length_b   1.000
_cell.length_c   1.000
_cell.angle_alpha   90.00
_cell.angle_beta   90.00
_cell.angle_gamma   90.00
#
_symmetry.space_group_name_H-M   'P 1'
#
loop_
_entity.id
_entity.type
_entity.pdbx_description
1 polymer ?
#
loop_
_entity_poly.entity_id
_entity_poly.type
_entity_poly.pdbx_seq_one_letter_code
_entity_poly.pdbx_strand_id
1 'polypeptide(L)'
;YVLNCSFPECATLQIRLMKRNTLLYEEEIGRTTIDLERRWFNVKWQKWMEDNKVPIEARPLLLVTTGSAGSDEGGLTVARGALRLWVEILMKQQVAKRPIE
;
A
#
# COMPACT_ATOMS: atom_id res chain seq x y z
N TYR A 1 -0.53 -28.86 -14.32
CA TYR A 1 0.55 -27.88 -14.57
C TYR A 1 1.13 -27.48 -13.23
N VAL A 2 2.38 -27.86 -12.95
CA VAL A 2 3.10 -27.41 -11.75
C VAL A 2 3.87 -26.18 -12.17
N LEU A 3 3.36 -24.99 -11.81
CA LEU A 3 4.09 -23.75 -11.96
C LEU A 3 5.24 -23.78 -10.96
N ASN A 4 6.46 -24.02 -11.46
CA ASN A 4 7.69 -24.10 -10.66
C ASN A 4 8.18 -22.69 -10.29
N CYS A 5 7.28 -21.85 -9.79
CA CYS A 5 7.52 -20.51 -9.33
C CYS A 5 6.71 -20.28 -8.06
N SER A 6 7.37 -19.84 -6.99
CA SER A 6 6.68 -19.31 -5.83
C SER A 6 6.03 -18.00 -6.24
N PHE A 7 4.69 -17.97 -6.29
CA PHE A 7 4.00 -16.69 -6.21
C PHE A 7 4.41 -16.06 -4.88
N PRO A 8 4.61 -14.73 -4.83
CA PRO A 8 4.79 -14.08 -3.55
C PRO A 8 3.44 -14.15 -2.82
N GLU A 9 3.21 -15.24 -2.09
CA GLU A 9 1.92 -15.63 -1.50
C GLU A 9 1.29 -14.56 -0.59
N CYS A 10 2.01 -13.48 -0.26
CA CYS A 10 1.54 -12.33 0.49
C CYS A 10 2.27 -11.03 0.07
N ALA A 11 2.28 -10.67 -1.22
CA ALA A 11 2.85 -9.39 -1.66
C ALA A 11 1.94 -8.21 -1.26
N THR A 12 2.04 -7.76 0.00
CA THR A 12 1.31 -6.59 0.49
C THR A 12 2.25 -5.44 0.79
N LEU A 13 1.86 -4.24 0.39
CA LEU A 13 2.52 -2.99 0.76
C LEU A 13 1.66 -2.27 1.80
N GLN A 14 2.13 -2.24 3.05
CA GLN A 14 1.50 -1.49 4.13
C GLN A 14 2.13 -0.10 4.24
N ILE A 15 1.31 0.95 4.12
CA ILE A 15 1.74 2.34 4.24
C ILE A 15 1.11 2.90 5.51
N ARG A 16 1.92 3.49 6.39
CA ARG A 16 1.48 4.16 7.62
C ARG A 16 1.93 5.62 7.59
N LEU A 17 0.99 6.53 7.83
CA LEU A 17 1.29 7.95 7.96
C LEU A 17 1.48 8.28 9.44
N MET A 18 2.69 8.69 9.80
CA MET A 18 3.06 9.03 11.18
C MET A 18 3.16 10.54 11.32
N LYS A 19 2.61 11.09 12.41
CA LYS A 19 2.85 12.46 12.86
C LYS A 19 4.07 12.47 13.77
N ARG A 20 5.11 13.19 13.34
CA ARG A 20 6.30 13.40 14.16
C ARG A 20 5.99 14.42 15.27
N ASN A 21 6.05 13.99 16.53
CA ASN A 21 5.95 14.88 17.69
C ASN A 21 7.33 15.05 18.35
N THR A 22 7.57 16.20 18.98
CA THR A 22 8.86 16.59 19.57
C THR A 22 9.19 15.91 20.90
N LEU A 23 8.22 15.29 21.57
CA LEU A 23 8.30 14.96 23.00
C LEU A 23 7.99 13.49 23.32
N LEU A 24 8.38 12.52 22.48
CA LEU A 24 8.54 11.07 22.79
C LEU A 24 7.53 10.07 22.20
N TYR A 25 6.51 10.46 21.42
CA TYR A 25 5.68 9.48 20.71
C TYR A 25 5.28 9.96 19.32
N GLU A 26 5.56 9.12 18.32
CA GLU A 26 4.97 9.27 16.99
C GLU A 26 3.52 8.77 17.03
N GLU A 27 2.59 9.58 16.50
CA GLU A 27 1.18 9.23 16.44
C GLU A 27 0.86 8.72 15.03
N GLU A 28 0.27 7.52 14.91
CA GLU A 28 -0.26 7.05 13.63
C GLU A 28 -1.51 7.88 13.27
N ILE A 29 -1.44 8.63 12.17
CA ILE A 29 -2.60 9.34 11.61
C ILE A 29 -3.54 8.33 10.94
N GLY A 30 -2.97 7.32 10.28
CA GLY A 30 -3.69 6.21 9.69
C GLY A 30 -2.83 5.40 8.74
N ARG A 31 -3.37 4.28 8.28
CA ARG A 31 -2.69 3.33 7.39
C ARG A 31 -3.57 2.90 6.23
N THR A 32 -2.92 2.45 5.17
CA THR A 32 -3.58 1.76 4.05
C THR A 32 -2.73 0.58 3.62
N THR A 33 -3.38 -0.46 3.10
CA THR A 33 -2.70 -1.66 2.59
C THR A 33 -3.02 -1.81 1.11
N ILE A 34 -1.99 -2.11 0.32
CA ILE A 34 -2.09 -2.37 -1.12
C ILE A 34 -1.69 -3.82 -1.37
N ASP A 35 -2.59 -4.55 -2.00
CA ASP A 35 -2.31 -5.87 -2.55
C ASP A 35 -1.56 -5.70 -3.88
N LEU A 36 -0.27 -6.04 -3.88
CA LEU A 36 0.61 -5.90 -5.03
C LEU A 36 0.29 -6.93 -6.11
N GLU A 37 -0.20 -8.12 -5.74
CA GLU A 37 -0.60 -9.15 -6.69
C GLU A 37 -1.79 -8.65 -7.52
N ARG A 38 -2.78 -8.06 -6.85
CA ARG A 38 -3.92 -7.45 -7.53
C ARG A 38 -3.50 -6.30 -8.45
N ARG A 39 -2.43 -5.56 -8.14
CA ARG A 39 -1.91 -4.49 -9.02
C ARG A 39 -1.13 -5.08 -10.19
N TRP A 40 -0.34 -6.11 -9.93
CA TRP A 40 0.45 -6.81 -10.93
C TRP A 40 -0.40 -7.41 -12.04
N PHE A 41 -1.50 -8.09 -11.69
CA PHE A 41 -2.41 -8.72 -12.67
C PHE A 41 -3.51 -7.79 -13.21
N ASN A 42 -3.51 -6.51 -12.83
CA ASN A 42 -4.52 -5.58 -13.32
C ASN A 42 -4.17 -5.10 -14.73
N VAL A 43 -4.92 -5.56 -15.74
CA VAL A 43 -4.72 -5.20 -17.16
C VAL A 43 -4.73 -3.68 -17.39
N LYS A 44 -5.61 -2.94 -16.70
CA LYS A 44 -5.68 -1.48 -16.84
C LYS A 44 -4.43 -0.80 -16.28
N TRP A 45 -3.92 -1.30 -15.15
CA TRP A 45 -2.70 -0.81 -14.53
C TRP A 45 -1.48 -1.08 -15.40
N GLN A 46 -1.37 -2.30 -15.95
CA GLN A 46 -0.31 -2.66 -16.89
C GLN A 46 -0.31 -1.75 -18.12
N LYS A 47 -1.48 -1.54 -18.73
CA LYS A 47 -1.62 -0.63 -19.88
C LYS A 47 -1.21 0.81 -19.54
N TRP A 48 -1.55 1.30 -18.36
CA TRP A 48 -1.13 2.63 -17.92
C TRP A 48 0.39 2.72 -17.76
N MET A 49 1.03 1.69 -17.20
CA MET A 49 2.49 1.65 -17.07
C MET A 49 3.20 1.59 -18.43
N GLU A 50 2.65 0.85 -19.40
CA GLU A 50 3.12 0.78 -20.79
C GLU A 50 3.00 2.13 -21.50
N ASP A 51 1.88 2.83 -21.31
CA ASP A 51 1.61 4.16 -21.85
C ASP A 51 2.43 5.29 -21.19
N ASN A 52 3.33 4.99 -20.24
CA ASN A 52 4.00 5.98 -19.37
C ASN A 52 3.00 6.92 -18.65
N LYS A 53 1.79 6.43 -18.33
CA LYS A 53 0.78 7.18 -17.57
C LYS A 53 0.85 6.80 -16.11
N VAL A 54 0.78 7.79 -15.23
CA VAL A 54 0.81 7.60 -13.78
C VAL A 54 -0.58 7.19 -13.28
N PRO A 55 -0.77 5.95 -12.80
CA PRO A 55 -2.07 5.47 -12.36
C PRO A 55 -2.37 5.91 -10.93
N ILE A 56 -2.60 7.21 -10.72
CA ILE A 56 -2.84 7.76 -9.38
C ILE A 56 -4.12 7.16 -8.79
N GLU A 57 -3.99 6.50 -7.63
CA GLU A 57 -5.09 6.03 -6.81
C GLU A 57 -5.24 6.86 -5.53
N ALA A 58 -6.49 7.11 -5.12
CA ALA A 58 -6.81 7.70 -3.83
C ALA A 58 -7.27 6.58 -2.89
N ARG A 59 -6.55 6.38 -1.78
CA ARG A 59 -6.85 5.33 -0.80
C ARG A 59 -7.20 5.94 0.54
N PRO A 60 -8.25 5.47 1.23
CA PRO A 60 -8.55 5.95 2.57
C PRO A 60 -7.43 5.56 3.54
N LEU A 61 -7.07 6.48 4.43
CA LEU A 61 -6.23 6.21 5.59
C LEU A 61 -7.12 5.81 6.76
N LEU A 62 -6.95 4.58 7.21
CA LEU A 62 -7.72 3.97 8.28
C LEU A 62 -6.91 3.98 9.56
N LEU A 63 -7.47 4.44 10.66
CA LEU A 63 -6.88 4.31 11.99
C LEU A 63 -7.68 3.29 12.78
N VAL A 64 -7.01 2.29 13.35
CA VAL A 64 -7.63 1.35 14.29
C VAL A 64 -7.47 1.92 15.69
N THR A 65 -8.57 2.36 16.29
CA THR A 65 -8.56 2.81 17.69
C THR A 65 -8.87 1.61 18.58
N THR A 66 -7.94 1.25 19.46
CA THR A 66 -8.20 0.27 20.51
C THR A 66 -9.10 0.93 21.55
N GLY A 67 -10.38 0.60 21.55
CA GLY A 67 -11.29 0.97 22.63
C GLY A 67 -10.84 0.31 23.93
N SER A 68 -10.68 1.12 24.98
CA SER A 68 -10.42 0.66 26.34
C SER A 68 -11.64 -0.06 26.92
N ALA A 69 -11.73 -1.38 26.72
CA ALA A 69 -12.36 -2.34 27.64
C ALA A 69 -12.00 -3.73 27.13
N GLY A 70 -11.35 -4.53 27.99
CA GLY A 70 -10.76 -5.81 27.60
C GLY A 70 -11.78 -6.82 27.10
N SER A 71 -11.74 -7.11 25.82
CA SER A 71 -11.96 -8.44 25.22
C SER A 71 -11.77 -8.32 23.70
N ASP A 72 -11.29 -9.41 23.13
CA ASP A 72 -10.84 -9.53 21.74
C ASP A 72 -11.89 -9.09 20.69
N GLU A 73 -11.40 -8.55 19.56
CA GLU A 73 -12.13 -8.32 18.29
C GLU A 73 -13.01 -7.06 18.10
N GLY A 74 -12.86 -6.00 18.91
CA GLY A 74 -13.73 -4.81 18.85
C GLY A 74 -13.12 -3.48 18.36
N GLY A 75 -12.03 -3.47 17.59
CA GLY A 75 -11.38 -2.20 17.19
C GLY A 75 -12.21 -1.35 16.23
N LEU A 76 -12.60 -0.13 16.63
CA LEU A 76 -13.26 0.81 15.71
C LEU A 76 -12.25 1.31 14.67
N THR A 77 -12.59 1.15 13.39
CA THR A 77 -11.79 1.66 12.28
C THR A 77 -12.37 2.99 11.81
N VAL A 78 -11.59 4.07 11.94
CA VAL A 78 -12.00 5.42 11.56
C VAL A 78 -11.20 5.89 10.35
N ALA A 79 -11.86 6.40 9.32
CA ALA A 79 -11.20 7.04 8.18
C ALA A 79 -10.78 8.47 8.55
N ARG A 80 -9.48 8.78 8.46
CA ARG A 80 -8.91 10.10 8.83
C ARG A 80 -8.43 10.95 7.63
N GLY A 81 -8.67 10.48 6.41
CA GLY A 81 -8.29 11.17 5.17
C GLY A 81 -8.04 10.21 4.02
N ALA A 82 -7.43 10.71 2.95
CA ALA A 82 -7.05 9.90 1.80
C ALA A 82 -5.60 10.17 1.37
N LEU A 83 -4.87 9.10 1.09
CA LEU A 83 -3.54 9.12 0.50
C LEU A 83 -3.68 8.99 -1.02
N ARG A 84 -3.15 9.97 -1.76
CA ARG A 84 -3.02 9.91 -3.23
C ARG A 84 -1.62 9.43 -3.56
N LEU A 85 -1.53 8.31 -4.27
CA LEU A 85 -0.25 7.66 -4.60
C LEU A 85 -0.38 6.87 -5.89
N TRP A 86 0.74 6.44 -6.45
CA TRP A 86 0.78 5.34 -7.42
C TRP A 86 1.92 4.39 -7.02
N VAL A 87 1.84 3.15 -7.52
CA VAL A 87 2.85 2.11 -7.28
C VAL A 87 3.34 1.59 -8.63
N GLU A 88 4.65 1.61 -8.84
CA GLU A 88 5.27 0.97 -9.99
C GLU A 88 5.91 -0.34 -9.55
N ILE A 89 5.47 -1.43 -10.17
CA ILE A 89 6.05 -2.75 -9.94
C ILE A 89 6.87 -3.10 -11.17
N LEU A 90 8.20 -3.03 -11.05
CA LEU A 90 9.12 -3.22 -12.16
C LEU A 90 9.77 -4.59 -12.10
N MET A 91 9.88 -5.25 -13.26
CA MET A 91 10.79 -6.37 -13.44
C MET A 91 12.23 -5.89 -13.39
N LYS A 92 13.17 -6.75 -12.99
CA LYS A 92 14.60 -6.46 -12.93
C LYS A 92 15.15 -5.80 -14.21
N GLN A 93 14.68 -6.23 -15.37
CA GLN A 93 15.09 -5.69 -16.67
C GLN A 93 14.59 -4.26 -16.94
N GLN A 94 13.50 -3.85 -16.29
CA GLN A 94 12.87 -2.54 -16.44
C GLN A 94 13.50 -1.51 -15.47
N VAL A 95 13.96 -1.96 -14.29
CA VAL A 95 14.63 -1.10 -13.30
C VAL A 95 15.84 -0.38 -13.91
N ALA A 96 16.66 -1.08 -14.70
CA ALA A 96 17.83 -0.50 -15.34
C ALA A 96 17.51 0.63 -16.35
N LYS A 97 16.25 0.71 -16.82
CA LYS A 97 15.79 1.70 -17.80
C LYS A 97 15.06 2.89 -17.17
N ARG A 98 14.78 2.84 -15.87
CA ARG A 98 14.07 3.88 -15.11
C ARG A 98 14.84 4.19 -13.82
N PRO A 99 15.94 4.97 -13.90
CA PRO A 99 16.61 5.42 -12.69
C PRO A 99 15.63 6.26 -11.84
N ILE A 100 15.69 6.05 -10.54
CA ILE A 100 14.95 6.86 -9.56
C ILE A 100 15.71 8.19 -9.48
N GLU A 101 15.12 9.27 -9.99
CA GLU A 101 15.67 10.64 -9.85
C GLU A 101 15.61 11.14 -8.41
#